data_AF-A0A928YTN4-F1
#
_entry.id   AF-A0A928YTN4-F1
#
_cell.length_a   1.000
_cell.length_b   1.000
_cell.length_c   1.000
_cell.angle_alpha   90.00
_cell.angle_beta   90.00
_cell.angle_gamma   90.00
#
_symmetry.space_group_name_H-M   'P 1'
#
loop_
_entity.id
_entity.type
_entity.pdbx_description
1 polymer ?
#
loop_
_entity_poly.entity_id
_entity_poly.type
_entity_poly.pdbx_seq_one_letter_code
_entity_poly.pdbx_strand_id
1 'polypeptide(L)'
;MSAKKTMGIIALIIIGCIVLLGFIIFATVKTKSTNINRYEPFKEWVGKTVALNKETVLFKDKVEIHHNSSYPYLLLDSNHPKWQYIEEQKEIGDLLEITRFPAGTRLKFDKAIQYTNGVSGFSYPSIFGTITANGKEYKTGYQWGEMDMGKRFDMVEKCWQFHQAPWQKEKDTAFYALPTARFW
;
A
#
# COMPACT_ATOMS: atom_id res chain seq x y z
N MET A 1 5.05 -3.79 -56.62
CA MET A 1 5.71 -3.84 -55.30
C MET A 1 6.30 -5.24 -55.12
N SER A 2 7.61 -5.40 -54.88
CA SER A 2 8.26 -6.73 -54.82
C SER A 2 7.80 -7.53 -53.59
N ALA A 3 7.55 -8.85 -53.74
CA ALA A 3 7.10 -9.73 -52.66
C ALA A 3 7.97 -9.66 -51.38
N LYS A 4 9.27 -9.39 -51.53
CA LYS A 4 10.19 -9.17 -50.39
C LYS A 4 9.84 -7.93 -49.56
N LYS A 5 9.40 -6.83 -50.21
CA LYS A 5 8.95 -5.62 -49.52
C LYS A 5 7.64 -5.86 -48.77
N THR A 6 6.71 -6.62 -49.36
CA THR A 6 5.43 -6.97 -48.72
C THR A 6 5.64 -7.85 -47.50
N MET A 7 6.50 -8.88 -47.57
CA MET A 7 6.83 -9.73 -46.42
C MET A 7 7.52 -8.95 -45.29
N GLY A 8 8.41 -8.01 -45.62
CA GLY A 8 9.05 -7.14 -44.62
C GLY A 8 8.04 -6.27 -43.86
N ILE A 9 7.04 -5.71 -44.55
CA ILE A 9 5.96 -4.92 -43.93
C ILE A 9 5.11 -5.80 -43.01
N ILE A 10 4.72 -7.01 -43.45
CA ILE A 10 3.94 -7.95 -42.64
C ILE A 10 4.69 -8.33 -41.36
N ALA A 11 5.97 -8.66 -41.46
CA ALA A 11 6.80 -9.00 -40.30
C ALA A 11 6.89 -7.83 -39.29
N LEU A 12 7.04 -6.60 -39.80
CA LEU A 12 7.11 -5.39 -38.97
C LEU A 12 5.79 -5.12 -38.25
N ILE A 13 4.65 -5.34 -38.92
CA ILE A 13 3.31 -5.25 -38.29
C ILE A 13 3.16 -6.30 -37.18
N ILE A 14 3.56 -7.56 -37.42
CA ILE A 14 3.47 -8.63 -36.42
C ILE A 14 4.31 -8.29 -35.18
N ILE A 15 5.56 -7.85 -35.38
CA ILE A 15 6.44 -7.43 -34.28
C ILE A 15 5.82 -6.25 -33.53
N GLY A 16 5.27 -5.27 -34.25
CA GLY A 16 4.56 -4.14 -33.67
C GLY A 16 3.39 -4.57 -32.79
N CYS A 17 2.58 -5.52 -33.25
CA CYS A 17 1.47 -6.08 -32.48
C CYS A 17 1.94 -6.82 -31.22
N ILE A 18 3.03 -7.59 -31.30
CA ILE A 18 3.59 -8.31 -30.14
C ILE A 18 4.10 -7.32 -29.09
N VAL A 19 4.84 -6.29 -29.50
CA VAL A 19 5.34 -5.24 -28.60
C VAL A 19 4.19 -4.48 -27.96
N LEU A 20 3.17 -4.12 -28.74
CA LEU A 20 1.99 -3.43 -28.23
C LEU A 20 1.22 -4.29 -27.23
N LEU A 21 1.02 -5.58 -27.53
CA LEU A 21 0.37 -6.52 -26.63
C LEU A 21 1.17 -6.67 -25.32
N GLY A 22 2.49 -6.82 -25.43
CA GLY A 22 3.38 -6.88 -24.26
C GLY A 22 3.29 -5.62 -23.39
N PHE A 23 3.22 -4.45 -24.02
CA PHE A 23 3.03 -3.18 -23.32
C PHE A 23 1.66 -3.10 -22.63
N ILE A 24 0.58 -3.53 -23.28
CA ILE A 24 -0.76 -3.54 -22.69
C ILE A 24 -0.81 -4.46 -21.46
N ILE A 25 -0.22 -5.67 -21.55
CA ILE A 25 -0.16 -6.61 -20.44
C ILE A 25 0.65 -6.01 -19.29
N PHE A 26 1.83 -5.47 -19.58
CA PHE A 26 2.67 -4.83 -18.57
C PHE A 26 1.95 -3.67 -17.87
N ALA A 27 1.29 -2.80 -18.64
CA ALA A 27 0.52 -1.69 -18.10
C ALA A 27 -0.63 -2.20 -17.21
N THR A 28 -1.33 -3.25 -17.63
CA THR A 28 -2.47 -3.79 -16.88
C THR A 28 -2.02 -4.44 -15.57
N VAL A 29 -0.95 -5.23 -15.58
CA VAL A 29 -0.50 -6.02 -14.42
C VAL A 29 0.29 -5.17 -13.41
N LYS A 30 0.94 -4.10 -13.85
CA LYS A 30 1.78 -3.28 -12.96
C LYS A 30 0.93 -2.54 -11.91
N THR A 31 1.28 -2.74 -10.64
CA THR A 31 0.73 -1.96 -9.52
C THR A 31 0.99 -0.47 -9.72
N LYS A 32 -0.07 0.32 -9.59
CA LYS A 32 -0.03 1.78 -9.66
C LYS A 32 0.16 2.36 -8.25
N SER A 33 0.81 3.51 -8.16
CA SER A 33 1.03 4.18 -6.87
C SER A 33 0.91 5.69 -6.99
N THR A 34 0.36 6.35 -5.97
CA THR A 34 0.22 7.81 -5.94
C THR A 34 0.44 8.34 -4.54
N ASN A 35 1.18 9.45 -4.44
CA ASN A 35 1.41 10.12 -3.17
C ASN A 35 0.10 10.73 -2.65
N ILE A 36 -0.25 10.42 -1.40
CA ILE A 36 -1.45 10.93 -0.75
C ILE A 36 -1.13 11.77 0.50
N ASN A 37 0.09 12.30 0.61
CA ASN A 37 0.54 13.11 1.76
C ASN A 37 -0.33 14.34 2.03
N ARG A 38 -0.98 14.89 1.00
CA ARG A 38 -1.79 16.11 1.09
C ARG A 38 -3.29 15.84 1.30
N TYR A 39 -3.69 14.58 1.31
CA TYR A 39 -5.08 14.17 1.44
C TYR A 39 -5.40 13.86 2.89
N GLU A 40 -6.65 14.10 3.29
CA GLU A 40 -7.14 13.68 4.60
C GLU A 40 -7.32 12.16 4.65
N PRO A 41 -7.13 11.52 5.82
CA PRO A 41 -6.59 12.10 7.06
C PRO A 41 -5.06 12.19 7.07
N PHE A 42 -4.35 11.70 6.04
CA PHE A 42 -2.89 11.58 6.02
C PHE A 42 -2.13 12.89 6.20
N LYS A 43 -2.64 14.01 5.68
CA LYS A 43 -1.99 15.32 5.80
C LYS A 43 -1.82 15.78 7.25
N GLU A 44 -2.64 15.28 8.17
CA GLU A 44 -2.54 15.59 9.58
C GLU A 44 -1.38 14.83 10.26
N TRP A 45 -0.93 13.72 9.69
CA TRP A 45 0.02 12.81 10.30
C TRP A 45 1.40 12.87 9.65
N VAL A 46 1.45 12.98 8.33
CA VAL A 46 2.70 12.97 7.56
C VAL A 46 3.63 14.10 8.02
N GLY A 47 4.89 13.76 8.31
CA GLY A 47 5.90 14.68 8.84
C GLY A 47 5.89 14.83 10.36
N LYS A 48 4.90 14.28 11.07
CA LYS A 48 4.82 14.34 12.54
C LYS A 48 5.43 13.10 13.20
N THR A 49 5.89 13.30 14.43
CA THR A 49 6.24 12.22 15.35
C THR A 49 5.10 12.04 16.33
N VAL A 50 4.59 10.82 16.44
CA VAL A 50 3.50 10.43 17.34
C VAL A 50 3.97 9.37 18.31
N ALA A 51 3.32 9.29 19.47
CA ALA A 51 3.44 8.16 20.37
C ALA A 51 2.36 7.13 20.03
N LEU A 52 2.74 5.85 20.04
CA LEU A 52 1.78 4.76 19.92
C LEU A 52 0.95 4.67 21.21
N ASN A 53 -0.37 4.61 21.10
CA ASN A 53 -1.29 4.50 22.23
C ASN A 53 -1.51 3.06 22.69
N LYS A 54 -0.96 2.08 21.95
CA LYS A 54 -1.10 0.65 22.20
C LYS A 54 0.14 -0.11 21.73
N GLU A 55 0.25 -1.37 22.13
CA GLU A 55 1.28 -2.27 21.60
C GLU A 55 1.12 -2.44 20.09
N THR A 56 2.24 -2.45 19.38
CA THR A 56 2.30 -2.79 17.96
C THR A 56 3.39 -3.83 17.72
N VAL A 57 3.22 -4.62 16.66
CA VAL A 57 4.12 -5.71 16.30
C VAL A 57 4.70 -5.43 14.93
N LEU A 58 6.01 -5.61 14.82
CA LEU A 58 6.75 -5.43 13.59
C LEU A 58 7.00 -6.78 12.94
N PHE A 59 6.59 -6.89 11.68
CA PHE A 59 6.72 -8.09 10.88
C PHE A 59 7.60 -7.85 9.65
N LYS A 60 8.13 -8.94 9.10
CA LYS A 60 8.80 -8.97 7.81
C LYS A 60 8.29 -10.16 7.01
N ASP A 61 7.86 -9.92 5.77
CA ASP A 61 7.56 -11.02 4.85
C ASP A 61 8.84 -11.82 4.57
N LYS A 62 8.71 -13.15 4.49
CA LYS A 62 9.81 -14.04 4.13
C LYS A 62 10.19 -13.92 2.65
N VAL A 63 9.19 -13.68 1.80
CA VAL A 63 9.34 -13.32 0.39
C VAL A 63 8.93 -11.86 0.28
N GLU A 64 9.77 -10.99 -0.30
CA GLU A 64 9.44 -9.56 -0.45
C GLU A 64 8.24 -9.37 -1.39
N ILE A 65 7.03 -9.39 -0.82
CA ILE A 65 5.77 -9.15 -1.53
C ILE A 65 5.43 -7.66 -1.50
N HIS A 66 5.98 -6.90 -0.55
CA HIS A 66 5.76 -5.48 -0.41
C HIS A 66 6.36 -4.67 -1.57
N HIS A 67 5.55 -3.78 -2.15
CA HIS A 67 5.94 -2.94 -3.29
C HIS A 67 6.94 -1.82 -2.96
N ASN A 68 7.37 -1.65 -1.71
CA ASN A 68 8.24 -0.56 -1.28
C ASN A 68 9.44 -1.07 -0.49
N SER A 69 10.51 -1.42 -1.21
CA SER A 69 11.77 -1.91 -0.66
C SER A 69 12.43 -0.97 0.36
N SER A 70 12.09 0.33 0.34
CA SER A 70 12.61 1.30 1.31
C SER A 70 11.97 1.18 2.70
N TYR A 71 10.84 0.49 2.82
CA TYR A 71 10.10 0.27 4.07
C TYR A 71 9.80 -1.24 4.20
N PRO A 72 10.80 -2.04 4.56
CA PRO A 72 10.73 -3.50 4.46
C PRO A 72 9.90 -4.16 5.56
N TYR A 73 9.46 -3.41 6.56
CA TYR A 73 8.73 -3.96 7.71
C TYR A 73 7.26 -3.54 7.70
N LEU A 74 6.39 -4.47 8.08
CA LEU A 74 4.96 -4.24 8.28
C LEU A 74 4.67 -4.00 9.77
N LEU A 75 4.05 -2.87 10.09
CA LEU A 75 3.59 -2.57 11.45
C LEU A 75 2.10 -2.88 11.55
N LEU A 76 1.71 -3.58 12.61
CA LEU A 76 0.31 -3.89 12.92
C LEU A 76 0.03 -3.77 14.41
N ASP A 77 -1.23 -3.58 14.75
CA ASP A 77 -1.76 -3.71 16.10
C ASP A 77 -2.89 -4.75 16.12
N SER A 78 -3.20 -5.27 17.31
CA SER A 78 -4.23 -6.29 17.52
C SER A 78 -5.62 -5.90 17.01
N ASN A 79 -5.91 -4.60 16.87
CA ASN A 79 -7.22 -4.13 16.42
C ASN A 79 -7.26 -3.86 14.92
N HIS A 80 -6.16 -4.08 14.20
CA HIS A 80 -6.15 -3.89 12.76
C HIS A 80 -7.05 -4.95 12.10
N PRO A 81 -7.88 -4.59 11.09
CA PRO A 81 -8.71 -5.56 10.35
C PRO A 81 -7.98 -6.75 9.71
N LYS A 82 -6.64 -6.70 9.61
CA LYS A 82 -5.81 -7.75 9.01
C LYS A 82 -5.06 -8.57 10.06
N TRP A 83 -5.31 -8.33 11.35
CA TRP A 83 -4.59 -8.98 12.44
C TRP A 83 -4.71 -10.51 12.35
N GLN A 84 -5.93 -11.02 12.24
CA GLN A 84 -6.17 -12.47 12.13
C GLN A 84 -5.45 -13.09 10.91
N TYR A 85 -5.57 -12.45 9.74
CA TYR A 85 -4.87 -12.90 8.54
C TYR A 85 -3.35 -12.99 8.76
N ILE A 86 -2.77 -12.00 9.44
CA ILE A 86 -1.34 -11.96 9.71
C ILE A 86 -0.91 -13.03 10.71
N GLU A 87 -1.73 -13.32 11.72
CA GLU A 87 -1.48 -14.44 12.63
C GLU A 87 -1.47 -15.77 11.86
N GLU A 88 -2.43 -16.00 10.97
CA GLU A 88 -2.46 -17.19 10.10
C GLU A 88 -1.21 -17.27 9.20
N GLN A 89 -0.78 -16.15 8.58
CA GLN A 89 0.44 -16.11 7.76
C GLN A 89 1.72 -16.38 8.57
N LYS A 90 1.74 -15.98 9.84
CA LYS A 90 2.85 -16.27 10.76
C LYS A 90 2.89 -17.77 11.09
N GLU A 91 1.75 -18.41 11.32
CA GLU A 91 1.68 -19.84 11.64
C GLU A 91 2.18 -20.73 10.49
N ILE A 92 1.86 -20.37 9.24
CA ILE A 92 2.36 -21.11 8.06
C ILE A 92 3.82 -20.76 7.70
N GLY A 93 4.43 -19.79 8.39
CA GLY A 93 5.84 -19.46 8.26
C GLY A 93 6.20 -18.50 7.12
N ASP A 94 5.22 -17.77 6.60
CA ASP A 94 5.40 -16.77 5.54
C ASP A 94 5.73 -15.37 6.09
N LEU A 95 5.42 -15.15 7.37
CA LEU A 95 5.67 -13.89 8.07
C LEU A 95 6.56 -14.09 9.30
N LEU A 96 7.62 -13.30 9.42
CA LEU A 96 8.53 -13.30 10.56
C LEU A 96 8.20 -12.14 11.51
N GLU A 97 7.90 -12.44 12.77
CA GLU A 97 7.81 -11.44 13.84
C GLU A 97 9.23 -10.98 14.22
N ILE A 98 9.50 -9.68 14.08
CA ILE A 98 10.82 -9.09 14.34
C ILE A 98 10.91 -8.61 15.79
N THR A 99 9.91 -7.84 16.23
CA THR A 99 9.88 -7.26 17.57
C THR A 99 8.49 -6.69 17.89
N ARG A 100 8.29 -6.35 19.16
CA ARG A 100 7.08 -5.69 19.67
C ARG A 100 7.46 -4.35 20.26
N PHE A 101 6.63 -3.35 20.00
CA PHE A 101 6.80 -2.00 20.52
C PHE A 101 5.69 -1.72 21.53
N PRO A 102 6.03 -1.42 22.79
CA PRO A 102 5.03 -1.06 23.79
C PRO A 102 4.39 0.29 23.45
N ALA A 103 3.24 0.56 24.07
CA ALA A 103 2.65 1.89 24.07
C ALA A 103 3.67 2.95 24.56
N GLY A 104 3.58 4.17 24.02
CA GLY A 104 4.54 5.25 24.23
C GLY A 104 5.71 5.26 23.24
N THR A 105 5.92 4.19 22.48
CA THR A 105 6.97 4.15 21.45
C THR A 105 6.72 5.21 20.38
N ARG A 106 7.80 5.90 19.96
CA ARG A 106 7.72 7.00 18.99
C ARG A 106 7.80 6.50 17.56
N LEU A 107 6.84 6.92 16.75
CA LEU A 107 6.75 6.69 15.31
C LEU A 107 6.77 8.04 14.58
N LYS A 108 7.72 8.24 13.68
CA LYS A 108 7.78 9.40 12.80
C LYS A 108 7.22 9.04 11.42
N PHE A 109 6.24 9.77 10.94
CA PHE A 109 5.68 9.55 9.60
C PHE A 109 6.46 10.29 8.53
N ASP A 110 6.80 9.59 7.46
CA ASP A 110 7.60 10.10 6.35
C ASP A 110 6.73 10.41 5.13
N LYS A 111 5.81 9.51 4.77
CA LYS A 111 4.93 9.65 3.60
C LYS A 111 3.71 8.74 3.68
N ALA A 112 2.74 8.98 2.82
CA ALA A 112 1.58 8.13 2.58
C ALA A 112 1.41 7.90 1.08
N ILE A 113 1.08 6.66 0.71
CA ILE A 113 0.92 6.24 -0.69
C ILE A 113 -0.37 5.44 -0.83
N GLN A 114 -1.15 5.77 -1.86
CA GLN A 114 -2.23 4.93 -2.36
C GLN A 114 -1.64 3.94 -3.37
N TYR A 115 -1.85 2.65 -3.14
CA TYR A 115 -1.59 1.61 -4.14
C TYR A 115 -2.89 1.18 -4.80
N THR A 116 -2.80 0.79 -6.07
CA THR A 116 -3.84 0.05 -6.79
C THR A 116 -3.19 -1.15 -7.46
N ASN A 117 -3.57 -2.35 -7.01
CA ASN A 117 -3.07 -3.60 -7.57
C ASN A 117 -3.47 -3.70 -9.04
N GLY A 118 -2.51 -3.99 -9.92
CA GLY A 118 -2.77 -4.05 -11.37
C GLY A 118 -3.67 -5.22 -11.77
N VAL A 119 -3.53 -6.36 -11.09
CA VAL A 119 -4.31 -7.58 -11.38
C VAL A 119 -5.73 -7.46 -10.84
N SER A 120 -5.88 -7.14 -9.56
CA SER A 120 -7.19 -7.19 -8.89
C SER A 120 -7.95 -5.86 -8.92
N GLY A 121 -7.28 -4.75 -9.23
CA GLY A 121 -7.85 -3.40 -9.15
C GLY A 121 -8.13 -2.91 -7.73
N PHE A 122 -7.88 -3.74 -6.70
CA PHE A 122 -8.05 -3.33 -5.31
C PHE A 122 -7.05 -2.24 -4.96
N SER A 123 -7.58 -1.20 -4.32
CA SER A 123 -6.79 -0.06 -3.88
C SER A 123 -6.65 -0.10 -2.37
N TYR A 124 -5.46 0.18 -1.86
CA TYR A 124 -5.19 0.26 -0.44
C TYR A 124 -4.20 1.41 -0.14
N PRO A 125 -4.56 2.32 0.76
CA PRO A 125 -3.66 3.35 1.25
C PRO A 125 -2.77 2.83 2.38
N SER A 126 -1.53 3.27 2.37
CA SER A 126 -0.54 2.94 3.39
C SER A 126 0.20 4.19 3.84
N ILE A 127 0.42 4.31 5.15
CA ILE A 127 1.29 5.33 5.74
C ILE A 127 2.63 4.68 6.11
N PHE A 128 3.71 5.40 5.86
CA PHE A 128 5.08 4.94 6.03
C PHE A 128 5.80 5.84 7.01
N GLY A 129 6.66 5.23 7.82
CA GLY A 129 7.41 5.94 8.83
C GLY A 129 8.58 5.16 9.39
N THR A 130 9.19 5.72 10.41
CA THR A 130 10.33 5.17 11.12
C THR A 130 10.03 5.09 12.61
N ILE A 131 10.17 3.90 13.19
CA ILE A 131 10.13 3.68 14.63
C ILE A 131 11.55 3.64 15.17
N THR A 132 11.80 4.38 16.26
CA THR A 132 13.08 4.33 16.97
C THR A 132 12.87 3.65 18.32
N ALA A 133 13.51 2.50 18.53
CA ALA A 133 13.46 1.73 19.77
C ALA A 133 14.84 1.17 20.10
N ASN A 134 15.27 1.29 21.36
CA ASN A 134 16.55 0.76 21.84
C ASN A 134 17.77 1.18 21.00
N GLY A 135 17.78 2.43 20.51
CA GLY A 135 18.85 2.96 19.66
C GLY A 135 18.86 2.43 18.22
N LYS A 136 17.87 1.63 17.82
CA LYS A 136 17.71 1.11 16.46
C LYS A 136 16.51 1.75 15.77
N GLU A 137 16.65 1.97 14.47
CA GLU A 137 15.60 2.50 13.60
C GLU A 137 14.98 1.39 12.75
N TYR A 138 13.66 1.42 12.62
CA TYR A 138 12.88 0.47 11.85
C TYR A 138 11.97 1.22 10.87
N LYS A 139 12.28 1.15 9.58
CA LYS A 139 11.43 1.72 8.52
C LYS A 139 10.26 0.80 8.23
N THR A 140 9.05 1.30 8.43
CA THR A 140 7.85 0.48 8.41
C THR A 140 6.70 1.11 7.64
N GLY A 141 5.83 0.26 7.08
CA GLY A 141 4.54 0.64 6.53
C GLY A 141 3.40 0.10 7.39
N TYR A 142 2.32 0.88 7.46
CA TYR A 142 1.05 0.49 8.08
C TYR A 142 -0.05 0.75 7.05
N GLN A 143 -0.79 -0.29 6.65
CA GLN A 143 -1.95 -0.14 5.76
C GLN A 143 -3.09 0.48 6.56
N TRP A 144 -3.63 1.61 6.11
CA TRP A 144 -4.61 2.34 6.91
C TRP A 144 -5.73 2.89 6.06
N GLY A 145 -6.91 2.30 6.20
CA GLY A 145 -8.10 2.70 5.48
C GLY A 145 -8.60 1.60 4.54
N GLU A 146 -9.91 1.63 4.35
CA GLU A 146 -10.65 0.76 3.46
C GLU A 146 -11.74 1.55 2.74
N MET A 147 -12.13 1.04 1.57
CA MET A 147 -13.17 1.67 0.77
C MET A 147 -14.52 1.02 1.09
N ASP A 148 -15.52 1.84 1.41
CA ASP A 148 -16.91 1.43 1.51
C ASP A 148 -17.43 1.13 0.09
N MET A 149 -17.74 -0.15 -0.14
CA MET A 149 -18.13 -0.64 -1.46
C MET A 149 -19.52 -0.14 -1.88
N GLY A 150 -20.44 0.09 -0.94
CA GLY A 150 -21.76 0.64 -1.24
C GLY A 150 -21.63 2.07 -1.74
N LYS A 151 -20.89 2.91 -0.99
CA LYS A 151 -20.60 4.30 -1.41
C LYS A 151 -19.85 4.37 -2.72
N ARG A 152 -18.88 3.49 -2.94
CA ARG A 152 -18.16 3.40 -4.20
C ARG A 152 -19.09 3.07 -5.37
N PHE A 153 -19.99 2.11 -5.19
CA PHE A 153 -20.97 1.70 -6.20
C PHE A 153 -21.91 2.87 -6.57
N ASP A 154 -22.34 3.63 -5.57
CA ASP A 154 -23.15 4.85 -5.75
C ASP A 154 -22.33 6.06 -6.26
N MET A 155 -21.07 5.87 -6.64
CA MET A 155 -20.15 6.90 -7.13
C MET A 155 -19.93 8.07 -6.15
N VAL A 156 -20.08 7.81 -4.84
CA VAL A 156 -19.79 8.79 -3.79
C VAL A 156 -18.29 8.96 -3.68
N GLU A 157 -17.81 10.17 -3.94
CA GLU A 157 -16.37 10.49 -3.91
C GLU A 157 -15.75 10.20 -2.53
N LYS A 158 -16.47 10.56 -1.46
CA LYS A 158 -16.10 10.27 -0.07
C LYS A 158 -16.52 8.86 0.33
N CYS A 159 -15.76 7.87 -0.11
CA CYS A 159 -16.02 6.45 0.16
C CYS A 159 -14.93 5.77 1.01
N TRP A 160 -13.87 6.49 1.41
CA TRP A 160 -12.83 5.91 2.25
C TRP A 160 -13.11 6.11 3.73
N GLN A 161 -13.02 5.05 4.51
CA GLN A 161 -13.11 5.07 5.96
C GLN A 161 -11.85 4.49 6.59
N PHE A 162 -11.57 4.87 7.83
CA PHE A 162 -10.33 4.53 8.50
C PHE A 162 -10.61 3.86 9.85
N HIS A 163 -10.05 2.67 10.05
CA HIS A 163 -10.06 2.03 11.36
C HIS A 163 -9.19 2.81 12.34
N GLN A 164 -9.42 2.64 13.65
CA GLN A 164 -8.61 3.32 14.66
C GLN A 164 -7.16 2.82 14.60
N ALA A 165 -6.26 3.68 14.14
CA ALA A 165 -4.84 3.39 14.09
C ALA A 165 -4.19 3.44 15.48
N PRO A 166 -3.02 2.80 15.69
CA PRO A 166 -2.38 2.74 17.00
C PRO A 166 -1.89 4.10 17.52
N TRP A 167 -1.82 5.14 16.69
CA TRP A 167 -1.50 6.52 17.12
C TRP A 167 -2.75 7.38 17.41
N GLN A 168 -3.94 6.89 17.12
CA GLN A 168 -5.18 7.62 17.36
C GLN A 168 -5.77 7.27 18.73
N LYS A 169 -6.28 8.29 19.43
CA LYS A 169 -6.99 8.10 20.71
C LYS A 169 -8.39 7.54 20.50
N GLU A 170 -9.05 8.00 19.45
CA GLU A 170 -10.43 7.65 19.11
C GLU A 170 -10.50 7.27 17.62
N LYS A 171 -11.53 6.50 17.26
CA LYS A 171 -11.77 6.11 15.87
C LYS A 171 -12.27 7.31 15.07
N ASP A 172 -11.71 7.51 13.89
CA ASP A 172 -12.26 8.43 12.90
C ASP A 172 -13.52 7.82 12.25
N THR A 173 -14.63 8.55 12.28
CA THR A 173 -15.92 8.13 11.72
C THR A 173 -16.24 8.82 10.40
N ALA A 174 -15.39 9.73 9.94
CA ALA A 174 -15.60 10.46 8.70
C ALA A 174 -15.26 9.61 7.47
N PHE A 175 -15.87 10.00 6.34
CA PHE A 175 -15.53 9.47 5.03
C PHE A 175 -14.74 10.49 4.22
N TYR A 176 -13.71 10.02 3.52
CA TYR A 176 -12.78 10.84 2.77
C TYR A 176 -12.70 10.44 1.30
N ALA A 177 -12.26 11.39 0.49
CA ALA A 177 -11.93 11.17 -0.91
C ALA A 177 -10.42 10.96 -1.03
N LEU A 178 -10.00 9.82 -1.59
CA LEU A 178 -8.62 9.59 -2.00
C LEU A 178 -8.54 9.43 -3.52
N PRO A 179 -7.45 9.89 -4.15
CA PRO A 179 -7.28 9.74 -5.58
C PRO A 179 -7.06 8.27 -5.95
N THR A 180 -7.48 7.89 -7.16
CA THR A 180 -7.06 6.60 -7.74
C THR A 180 -5.56 6.64 -8.03
N ALA A 181 -4.86 5.53 -7.77
CA ALA A 181 -3.43 5.46 -8.07
C ALA A 181 -3.17 5.48 -9.58
N ARG A 182 -2.19 6.28 -10.01
CA ARG A 182 -1.79 6.45 -11.40
C ARG A 182 -0.47 5.73 -11.71
N PHE A 183 -0.16 5.59 -13.00
CA PHE A 183 1.19 5.22 -13.41
C PHE A 183 2.16 6.31 -12.97
N TRP A 184 3.30 5.87 -12.45
CA TRP A 184 4.46 6.71 -12.18
C TRP A 184 5.21 6.96 -13.48
#